data_AF-A0A2W7LJP0-F1
#
_entry.id   AF-A0A2W7LJP0-F1
#
_cell.length_a   1.000
_cell.length_b   1.000
_cell.length_c   1.000
_cell.angle_alpha   90.00
_cell.angle_beta   90.00
_cell.angle_gamma   90.00
#
_symmetry.space_group_name_H-M   'P 1'
#
loop_
_entity.id
_entity.type
_entity.pdbx_description
1 polymer ?
#
loop_
_entity_poly.entity_id
_entity_poly.type
_entity_poly.pdbx_seq_one_letter_code
_entity_poly.pdbx_strand_id
1 'polypeptide(L)'
;MPFSFRTLSTFTAALCFLLALVWGLMPQWLLAIWSIEYSPAAGFVARRSAVLFGALGVMFYLVRQAPPSAARSAICSGFMVGCFGLAALGFGEWLNGHAGPGILLAILVELALGLGFIQTRRVSLELGETVG
;
A
#
# COMPACT_ATOMS: atom_id res chain seq x y z
N MET A 1 7.50 3.23 -20.87
CA MET A 1 8.48 3.98 -20.04
C MET A 1 8.52 3.32 -18.66
N PRO A 2 9.65 2.75 -18.21
CA PRO A 2 9.68 2.14 -16.89
C PRO A 2 9.45 3.23 -15.83
N PHE A 3 8.44 3.05 -14.98
CA PHE A 3 8.20 3.99 -13.88
C PHE A 3 9.46 4.06 -13.01
N SER A 4 9.97 5.27 -12.80
CA SER A 4 11.12 5.45 -11.91
C SER A 4 10.71 5.06 -10.48
N PHE A 5 11.56 4.32 -9.78
CA PHE A 5 11.38 3.96 -8.37
C PHE A 5 11.05 5.19 -7.50
N ARG A 6 11.64 6.34 -7.84
CA ARG A 6 11.38 7.62 -7.17
C ARG A 6 9.91 8.04 -7.31
N THR A 7 9.36 7.96 -8.52
CA THR A 7 7.96 8.31 -8.79
C THR A 7 7.02 7.37 -8.06
N LEU A 8 7.28 6.05 -8.16
CA LEU A 8 6.47 5.04 -7.47
C LEU A 8 6.51 5.23 -5.95
N SER A 9 7.69 5.40 -5.36
CA SER A 9 7.83 5.61 -3.91
C SER A 9 7.20 6.91 -3.44
N THR A 10 7.29 7.99 -4.23
CA THR A 10 6.64 9.27 -3.91
C THR A 10 5.13 9.13 -3.94
N PHE A 11 4.59 8.44 -4.95
CA PHE A 11 3.17 8.15 -5.05
C PHE A 11 2.69 7.29 -3.88
N THR A 12 3.39 6.20 -3.57
CA THR A 12 3.07 5.35 -2.41
C THR A 12 3.12 6.13 -1.10
N ALA A 13 4.12 6.99 -0.91
CA ALA A 13 4.21 7.85 0.26
C ALA A 13 2.99 8.79 0.38
N ALA A 14 2.63 9.47 -0.71
CA ALA A 14 1.48 10.37 -0.74
C ALA A 14 0.16 9.62 -0.45
N LEU A 15 -0.02 8.44 -1.04
CA LEU A 15 -1.18 7.58 -0.80
C LEU A 15 -1.24 7.13 0.67
N CYS A 16 -0.12 6.68 1.24
CA CYS A 16 -0.04 6.28 2.64
C CYS A 16 -0.36 7.45 3.59
N PHE A 17 0.11 8.66 3.31
CA PHE A 17 -0.27 9.84 4.09
C PHE A 17 -1.75 10.20 3.95
N LEU A 18 -2.31 10.11 2.74
CA LEU A 18 -3.74 10.32 2.53
C LEU A 18 -4.57 9.30 3.32
N LEU A 19 -4.21 8.02 3.25
CA LEU A 19 -4.85 6.96 4.03
C LEU A 19 -4.73 7.20 5.54
N ALA A 20 -3.56 7.63 6.02
CA ALA A 20 -3.36 7.98 7.42
C ALA A 20 -4.30 9.11 7.87
N LEU A 21 -4.47 10.14 7.05
CA LEU A 21 -5.40 11.24 7.35
C LEU A 21 -6.85 10.77 7.37
N VAL A 22 -7.27 10.03 6.34
CA VAL A 22 -8.67 9.57 6.24
C VAL A 22 -9.00 8.58 7.35
N TRP A 23 -8.15 7.59 7.62
CA TRP A 23 -8.36 6.63 8.71
C TRP A 23 -8.28 7.26 10.10
N GLY A 24 -7.41 8.25 10.28
CA GLY A 24 -7.21 8.93 11.57
C GLY A 24 -8.35 9.88 11.94
N LEU A 25 -8.83 10.64 10.96
CA LEU A 25 -9.83 11.68 11.18
C LEU A 25 -11.25 11.17 10.93
N MET A 26 -11.47 10.47 9.81
CA MET A 26 -12.79 10.21 9.25
C MET A 26 -12.94 8.74 8.78
N PRO A 27 -12.71 7.75 9.67
CA PRO A 27 -12.73 6.32 9.30
C PRO A 27 -14.08 5.86 8.74
N GLN A 28 -15.17 6.50 9.16
CA GLN A 28 -16.53 6.20 8.70
C GLN A 28 -16.70 6.32 7.18
N TRP A 29 -15.99 7.25 6.53
CA TRP A 29 -16.11 7.46 5.09
C TRP A 29 -15.56 6.27 4.31
N LEU A 30 -14.43 5.74 4.76
CA LEU A 30 -13.75 4.64 4.10
C LEU A 30 -14.51 3.32 4.31
N LEU A 31 -15.04 3.11 5.53
CA LEU A 31 -15.94 1.98 5.82
C LEU A 31 -17.25 2.05 5.01
N ALA A 32 -17.83 3.25 4.83
CA ALA A 32 -19.04 3.42 4.02
C ALA A 32 -18.82 3.07 2.54
N ILE A 33 -17.65 3.38 1.97
CA ILE A 33 -17.28 2.95 0.60
C ILE A 33 -17.31 1.42 0.50
N TRP A 34 -16.93 0.72 1.56
CA TRP A 34 -16.93 -0.74 1.63
C TRP A 34 -18.27 -1.32 2.09
N SER A 35 -19.33 -0.51 2.23
CA SER A 35 -20.61 -0.92 2.79
C SER A 35 -20.51 -1.55 4.19
N ILE A 36 -19.50 -1.15 4.97
CA ILE A 36 -19.30 -1.60 6.36
C ILE A 36 -19.83 -0.52 7.30
N GLU A 37 -20.67 -0.93 8.26
CA GLU A 37 -21.18 -0.02 9.28
C GLU A 37 -20.08 0.36 10.28
N TYR A 38 -20.03 1.65 10.63
CA TYR A 38 -19.08 2.12 11.63
C TYR A 38 -19.44 1.60 13.02
N SER A 39 -18.48 0.97 13.69
CA SER A 39 -18.57 0.65 15.11
C SER A 39 -17.42 1.31 15.90
N PRO A 40 -17.58 1.56 17.21
CA PRO A 40 -16.48 2.09 18.03
C PRO A 40 -15.22 1.22 17.99
N ALA A 41 -15.38 -0.11 17.90
CA ALA A 41 -14.26 -1.04 17.76
C ALA A 41 -13.53 -0.87 16.41
N ALA A 42 -14.28 -0.78 15.30
CA ALA A 42 -13.71 -0.52 13.98
C ALA A 42 -12.99 0.83 13.95
N GLY A 43 -13.58 1.87 14.55
CA GLY A 43 -12.95 3.19 14.68
C GLY A 43 -11.66 3.19 15.50
N PHE A 44 -11.60 2.42 16.59
CA PHE A 44 -10.38 2.26 17.38
C PHE A 44 -9.26 1.61 16.57
N VAL A 45 -9.55 0.50 15.89
CA VAL A 45 -8.57 -0.20 15.04
C VAL A 45 -8.13 0.70 13.88
N ALA A 46 -9.07 1.38 13.21
CA ALA A 46 -8.80 2.31 12.13
C ALA A 46 -7.79 3.40 12.50
N ARG A 47 -7.97 4.06 13.65
CA ARG A 47 -7.06 5.13 14.10
C ARG A 47 -5.65 4.61 14.42
N ARG A 48 -5.52 3.37 14.90
CA ARG A 48 -4.21 2.73 15.09
C ARG A 48 -3.57 2.41 13.76
N SER A 49 -4.34 1.86 12.82
CA SER A 49 -3.88 1.59 11.45
C SER A 49 -3.47 2.86 10.71
N ALA A 50 -4.11 3.99 10.98
CA ALA A 50 -3.74 5.29 10.43
C ALA A 50 -2.27 5.65 10.72
N VAL A 51 -1.81 5.41 11.95
CA VAL A 51 -0.41 5.67 12.36
C VAL A 51 0.55 4.74 11.61
N LEU A 52 0.16 3.48 11.38
CA LEU A 52 0.96 2.53 10.60
C LEU A 52 1.11 2.99 9.15
N PHE A 53 0.02 3.45 8.51
CA PHE A 53 0.10 4.06 7.18
C PHE A 53 0.97 5.32 7.18
N GLY A 54 0.89 6.16 8.22
CA GLY A 54 1.76 7.32 8.37
C GLY A 54 3.24 6.93 8.42
N ALA A 55 3.58 5.89 9.18
CA ALA A 55 4.94 5.36 9.26
C ALA A 55 5.43 4.83 7.90
N LEU A 56 4.59 4.07 7.18
CA LEU A 56 4.90 3.62 5.81
C LEU A 56 5.12 4.82 4.87
N GLY A 57 4.29 5.85 4.98
CA GLY A 57 4.44 7.10 4.22
C GLY A 57 5.81 7.76 4.43
N VAL A 58 6.25 7.86 5.69
CA VAL A 58 7.60 8.38 6.03
C VAL A 58 8.69 7.48 5.45
N MET A 59 8.61 6.16 5.62
CA MET A 59 9.60 5.22 5.08
C MET A 59 9.74 5.36 3.56
N PHE A 60 8.62 5.39 2.83
CA PHE A 60 8.64 5.52 1.36
C PHE A 60 9.10 6.90 0.91
N TYR A 61 8.75 7.95 1.64
CA TYR A 61 9.24 9.28 1.35
C TYR A 61 10.76 9.33 1.51
N LEU A 62 11.32 8.82 2.61
CA LEU A 62 12.77 8.84 2.85
C LEU A 62 13.54 7.97 1.86
N VAL A 63 13.05 6.78 1.53
CA VAL A 63 13.74 5.83 0.64
C VAL A 63 13.70 6.25 -0.83
N ARG A 64 12.83 7.19 -1.24
CA ARG A 64 12.58 7.55 -2.66
C ARG A 64 13.83 7.96 -3.44
N GLN A 65 14.88 8.43 -2.75
CA GLN A 65 16.14 8.87 -3.36
C GLN A 65 17.29 7.87 -3.14
N ALA A 66 17.05 6.78 -2.41
CA ALA A 66 18.08 5.81 -2.10
C ALA A 66 18.50 5.04 -3.36
N PRO A 67 19.80 4.83 -3.57
CA PRO A 67 20.28 3.96 -4.64
C PRO A 67 19.78 2.51 -4.43
N PRO A 68 19.83 1.65 -5.48
CA PRO A 68 19.56 0.22 -5.33
C PRO A 68 20.40 -0.35 -4.18
N SER A 69 19.74 -0.89 -3.15
CA SER A 69 20.39 -1.44 -1.96
C SER A 69 19.55 -2.56 -1.35
N ALA A 70 20.17 -3.37 -0.48
CA ALA A 70 19.48 -4.41 0.27
C ALA A 70 18.34 -3.83 1.14
N ALA A 71 18.57 -2.68 1.79
CA ALA A 71 17.57 -1.99 2.60
C ALA A 71 16.36 -1.54 1.77
N ARG A 72 16.59 -0.89 0.62
CA ARG A 72 15.52 -0.52 -0.32
C ARG A 72 14.71 -1.75 -0.74
N SER A 73 15.39 -2.85 -1.06
CA SER A 73 14.75 -4.09 -1.50
C SER A 73 13.93 -4.77 -0.41
N ALA A 74 14.39 -4.72 0.85
CA ALA A 74 13.67 -5.25 2.00
C ALA A 74 12.37 -4.46 2.26
N ILE A 75 12.44 -3.12 2.21
CA ILE A 75 11.26 -2.25 2.37
C ILE A 75 10.23 -2.56 1.27
N CYS A 76 10.66 -2.62 0.00
CA CYS A 76 9.77 -2.96 -1.10
C CYS A 76 9.15 -4.36 -0.92
N SER A 77 9.95 -5.36 -0.53
CA SER A 77 9.47 -6.73 -0.33
C SER A 77 8.43 -6.83 0.78
N GLY A 78 8.70 -6.20 1.92
CA GLY A 78 7.74 -6.14 3.03
C GLY A 78 6.44 -5.46 2.61
N PHE A 79 6.51 -4.36 1.86
CA PHE A 79 5.33 -3.67 1.37
C PHE A 79 4.53 -4.50 0.35
N MET A 80 5.20 -5.19 -0.59
CA MET A 80 4.53 -6.09 -1.54
C MET A 80 3.78 -7.21 -0.82
N VAL A 81 4.40 -7.83 0.19
CA VAL A 81 3.75 -8.86 1.02
C VAL A 81 2.54 -8.27 1.74
N GLY A 82 2.66 -7.06 2.29
CA GLY A 82 1.54 -6.34 2.91
C GLY A 82 0.38 -6.10 1.93
N CYS A 83 0.66 -5.58 0.74
CA CYS A 83 -0.36 -5.35 -0.29
C CYS A 83 -1.05 -6.64 -0.73
N PHE A 84 -0.29 -7.72 -1.01
CA PHE A 84 -0.91 -8.99 -1.41
C PHE A 84 -1.68 -9.66 -0.27
N GLY A 85 -1.20 -9.53 0.97
CA GLY A 85 -1.92 -10.02 2.14
C GLY A 85 -3.26 -9.28 2.33
N LEU A 86 -3.25 -7.95 2.24
CA LEU A 86 -4.48 -7.16 2.31
C LEU A 86 -5.44 -7.46 1.16
N ALA A 87 -4.92 -7.60 -0.06
CA ALA A 87 -5.73 -7.94 -1.24
C ALA A 87 -6.41 -9.31 -1.06
N ALA A 88 -5.69 -10.30 -0.55
CA ALA A 88 -6.24 -11.62 -0.27
C ALA A 88 -7.31 -11.58 0.82
N LEU A 89 -7.08 -10.83 1.91
CA LEU A 89 -8.07 -10.64 2.97
C LEU A 89 -9.31 -9.91 2.46
N GLY A 90 -9.15 -8.79 1.76
CA GLY A 90 -10.26 -8.03 1.21
C GLY A 90 -11.10 -8.85 0.23
N PHE A 91 -10.45 -9.66 -0.60
CA PHE A 91 -11.16 -10.58 -1.50
C PHE A 91 -11.93 -11.65 -0.71
N GLY A 92 -11.33 -12.20 0.35
CA GLY A 92 -12.01 -13.13 1.26
C GLY A 92 -13.22 -12.50 1.95
N GLU A 93 -13.10 -11.29 2.49
CA GLU A 93 -14.23 -10.58 3.13
C GLU A 93 -15.35 -10.26 2.14
N TRP A 94 -15.02 -9.95 0.89
CA TRP A 94 -16.01 -9.77 -0.18
C TRP A 94 -16.74 -11.07 -0.51
N LEU A 95 -16.03 -12.18 -0.68
CA LEU A 95 -16.63 -13.49 -0.96
C LEU A 95 -17.55 -13.99 0.17
N ASN A 96 -17.22 -13.66 1.42
CA ASN A 96 -18.05 -13.98 2.58
C ASN A 96 -19.23 -13.01 2.79
N GLY A 97 -19.33 -11.95 1.98
CA GLY A 97 -20.40 -10.95 2.08
C GLY A 97 -20.27 -9.99 3.26
N HIS A 98 -19.13 -9.95 3.94
CA HIS A 98 -18.86 -9.01 5.04
C HIS A 98 -18.51 -7.61 4.55
N ALA A 99 -17.99 -7.49 3.33
CA ALA A 99 -17.67 -6.23 2.68
C ALA A 99 -18.41 -6.10 1.35
N GLY A 100 -18.90 -4.90 1.07
CA GLY A 100 -19.51 -4.56 -0.20
C GLY A 100 -18.50 -4.42 -1.35
N PRO A 101 -18.96 -4.29 -2.60
CA PRO A 101 -18.11 -4.25 -3.79
C PRO A 101 -17.05 -3.13 -3.79
N GLY A 102 -17.23 -2.07 -3.01
CA GLY A 102 -16.25 -0.99 -2.92
C GLY A 102 -14.88 -1.42 -2.38
N ILE A 103 -14.79 -2.56 -1.68
CA ILE A 103 -13.50 -3.12 -1.26
C ILE A 103 -12.64 -3.57 -2.45
N LEU A 104 -13.26 -3.89 -3.60
CA LEU A 104 -12.56 -4.24 -4.84
C LEU A 104 -11.66 -3.10 -5.35
N LEU A 105 -12.03 -1.84 -5.05
CA LEU A 105 -11.20 -0.68 -5.38
C LEU A 105 -9.90 -0.68 -4.55
N ALA A 106 -9.96 -1.04 -3.27
CA ALA A 106 -8.78 -1.17 -2.42
C ALA A 106 -7.89 -2.32 -2.91
N ILE A 107 -8.48 -3.49 -3.21
CA ILE A 107 -7.78 -4.66 -3.74
C ILE A 107 -7.06 -4.31 -5.05
N LEU A 108 -7.71 -3.57 -5.95
CA LEU A 108 -7.11 -3.14 -7.22
C LEU A 108 -5.89 -2.24 -7.00
N VAL A 109 -5.98 -1.28 -6.07
CA VAL A 109 -4.85 -0.40 -5.71
C VAL A 109 -3.70 -1.21 -5.09
N GLU A 110 -4.00 -2.14 -4.20
CA GLU A 110 -3.01 -3.02 -3.55
C GLU A 110 -2.28 -3.89 -4.56
N LEU A 111 -3.02 -4.51 -5.50
CA LEU A 111 -2.44 -5.30 -6.59
C LEU A 111 -1.59 -4.43 -7.51
N ALA A 112 -2.09 -3.25 -7.91
CA ALA A 112 -1.34 -2.33 -8.78
C ALA A 112 -0.02 -1.87 -8.15
N LEU A 113 -0.02 -1.55 -6.85
CA LEU A 113 1.18 -1.19 -6.10
C LEU A 113 2.15 -2.36 -5.96
N GLY A 114 1.64 -3.53 -5.57
CA GLY A 114 2.45 -4.76 -5.46
C GLY A 114 3.15 -5.10 -6.78
N LEU A 115 2.40 -5.11 -7.88
CA LEU A 115 2.94 -5.34 -9.22
C LEU A 115 3.89 -4.23 -9.67
N GLY A 116 3.60 -2.97 -9.34
CA GLY A 116 4.49 -1.84 -9.63
C GLY A 116 5.88 -1.98 -9.00
N PHE A 117 5.94 -2.41 -7.74
CA PHE A 117 7.22 -2.66 -7.06
C PHE A 117 7.96 -3.90 -7.63
N ILE A 118 7.24 -4.95 -8.06
CA ILE A 118 7.84 -6.08 -8.78
C ILE A 118 8.49 -5.59 -10.09
N GLN A 119 7.77 -4.78 -10.87
CA GLN A 119 8.27 -4.27 -12.15
C GLN A 119 9.54 -3.42 -11.98
N THR A 120 9.55 -2.50 -11.01
CA THR A 120 10.74 -1.65 -10.75
C THR A 120 11.95 -2.47 -10.27
N ARG A 121 11.71 -3.60 -9.60
CA ARG A 121 12.76 -4.53 -9.18
C ARG A 121 13.35 -5.30 -10.37
N ARG A 122 12.53 -5.83 -11.27
CA ARG A 122 12.99 -6.55 -12.48
C ARG A 122 13.90 -5.66 -13.34
N VAL A 123 13.46 -4.42 -13.61
CA VAL A 123 14.25 -3.44 -14.37
C VAL A 123 15.58 -3.10 -13.68
N SER A 124 15.62 -3.07 -12.35
CA SER A 124 16.85 -2.79 -11.61
C SER A 124 17.86 -3.95 -11.65
N LEU A 125 17.38 -5.20 -11.77
CA LEU A 125 18.22 -6.39 -11.89
C LEU A 125 18.79 -6.52 -13.31
N GLU A 126 17.96 -6.35 -14.33
CA GLU A 126 18.38 -6.39 -15.74
C GLU A 126 19.48 -5.35 -16.02
N LEU A 127 19.35 -4.14 -15.47
CA LEU A 127 20.36 -3.09 -15.63
C LEU A 127 21.69 -3.41 -14.90
N GLY A 128 21.62 -4.16 -13.79
CA GLY A 128 22.81 -4.59 -13.03
C GLY A 128 23.57 -5.71 -13.73
N GLU A 129 22.86 -6.64 -14.39
CA GLU A 129 23.49 -7.71 -15.19
C GLU A 129 24.16 -7.19 -16.47
N THR A 130 23.68 -6.07 -17.04
CA THR A 130 24.31 -5.47 -18.24
C THR A 130 25.58 -4.66 -17.97
N VAL A 131 25.90 -4.37 -16.70
CA VAL A 131 27.03 -3.50 -16.30
C VAL A 131 28.13 -4.27 -15.55
N GLY A 132 27.90 -5.56 -15.22
CA GLY A 132 28.91 -6.46 -14.62
C GLY A 132 29.67 -7.25 -15.67
#